data_AF-A0A953QFK3-F1
#
_entry.id   AF-A0A953QFK3-F1
#
_cell.length_a   1.000
_cell.length_b   1.000
_cell.length_c   1.000
_cell.angle_alpha   90.00
_cell.angle_beta   90.00
_cell.angle_gamma   90.00
#
_symmetry.space_group_name_H-M   'P 1'
#
loop_
_entity.id
_entity.type
_entity.pdbx_description
1 polymer ?
#
loop_
_entity_poly.entity_id
_entity_poly.type
_entity_poly.pdbx_seq_one_letter_code
_entity_poly.pdbx_strand_id
1 'polypeptide(L)'
;MKLHRSFASLFSSGFVVLLCCSRIAFGEAAPCTLLTQSQVGSVMGVSVGTGSPIANTGCSWHATGPSKVMVTVSRQSEKMFAGAKSGSKTALSGIGDEAFFTGVENFASLWMRKGSAIILVRVYGLPVNDAQTKLTTLAKSVVSKL
;
A
#
# COMPACT_ATOMS: atom_id res chain seq x y z
N MET A 1 64.33 -43.10 -18.70
CA MET A 1 64.81 -43.62 -17.39
C MET A 1 64.96 -42.41 -16.46
N LYS A 2 64.08 -42.27 -15.45
CA LYS A 2 64.16 -41.48 -14.18
C LYS A 2 64.67 -40.01 -14.25
N LEU A 3 64.08 -38.99 -13.60
CA LEU A 3 63.18 -38.92 -12.45
C LEU A 3 62.61 -37.49 -12.34
N HIS A 4 61.42 -37.40 -11.75
CA HIS A 4 60.66 -36.25 -11.26
C HIS A 4 61.46 -35.04 -10.71
N ARG A 5 60.89 -33.84 -10.89
CA ARG A 5 60.65 -32.92 -9.77
C ARG A 5 59.48 -31.96 -10.09
N SER A 6 58.38 -32.17 -9.39
CA SER A 6 57.24 -31.25 -9.29
C SER A 6 57.65 -29.99 -8.54
N PHE A 7 57.18 -28.83 -9.00
CA PHE A 7 57.00 -27.65 -8.16
C PHE A 7 55.64 -27.05 -8.46
N ALA A 8 54.73 -27.18 -7.51
CA ALA A 8 53.45 -26.50 -7.50
C ALA A 8 53.68 -25.03 -7.11
N SER A 9 53.02 -24.10 -7.79
CA SER A 9 52.76 -22.79 -7.21
C SER A 9 51.41 -22.28 -7.71
N LEU A 10 50.49 -22.21 -6.75
CA LEU A 10 49.14 -21.68 -6.83
C LEU A 10 49.24 -20.16 -6.90
N PHE A 11 48.61 -19.53 -7.90
CA PHE A 11 48.16 -18.14 -7.77
C PHE A 11 46.71 -18.01 -8.21
N SER A 12 45.88 -18.03 -7.18
CA SER A 12 44.52 -17.54 -7.11
C SER A 12 44.47 -16.08 -7.59
N SER A 13 43.60 -15.75 -8.55
CA SER A 13 43.18 -14.37 -8.76
C SER A 13 41.68 -14.33 -8.96
N GLY A 14 41.00 -13.80 -7.95
CA GLY A 14 39.56 -13.81 -7.78
C GLY A 14 38.83 -12.99 -8.84
N PHE A 15 37.80 -13.60 -9.41
CA PHE A 15 36.80 -12.90 -10.17
C PHE A 15 35.94 -12.10 -9.18
N VAL A 16 36.23 -10.80 -9.04
CA VAL A 16 35.44 -9.86 -8.24
C VAL A 16 34.06 -9.74 -8.90
N VAL A 17 33.07 -10.46 -8.36
CA VAL A 17 31.67 -10.25 -8.71
C VAL A 17 31.25 -8.91 -8.11
N LEU A 18 31.36 -7.85 -8.92
CA LEU A 18 30.77 -6.56 -8.62
C LEU A 18 29.24 -6.70 -8.74
N LEU A 19 28.61 -7.14 -7.65
CA LEU A 19 27.16 -7.01 -7.46
C LEU A 19 26.84 -5.52 -7.38
N CYS A 20 26.62 -4.89 -8.55
CA CYS A 20 25.86 -3.66 -8.62
C CYS A 20 24.47 -3.95 -8.09
N CYS A 21 24.28 -3.73 -6.78
CA CYS A 21 22.98 -3.50 -6.19
C CYS A 21 22.37 -2.31 -6.92
N SER A 22 21.68 -2.59 -8.03
CA SER A 22 20.71 -1.69 -8.59
C SER A 22 19.65 -1.56 -7.52
N ARG A 23 19.79 -0.53 -6.66
CA ARG A 23 18.65 -0.03 -5.91
C ARG A 23 17.70 0.48 -6.99
N ILE A 24 16.79 -0.38 -7.44
CA ILE A 24 15.57 0.08 -8.07
C ILE A 24 14.93 0.93 -6.99
N ALA A 25 15.13 2.24 -7.08
CA ALA A 25 14.29 3.19 -6.39
C ALA A 25 12.91 2.97 -7.01
N PHE A 26 12.12 2.07 -6.40
CA PHE A 26 10.71 1.98 -6.65
C PHE A 26 10.18 3.38 -6.36
N GLY A 27 9.98 4.18 -7.43
CA GLY A 27 9.40 5.50 -7.31
C GLY A 27 8.09 5.34 -6.55
N GLU A 28 7.94 6.09 -5.46
CA GLU A 28 6.82 5.95 -4.55
C GLU A 28 5.51 6.11 -5.34
N ALA A 29 4.79 4.99 -5.58
CA ALA A 29 3.67 4.95 -6.54
C ALA A 29 2.71 6.11 -6.28
N ALA A 30 2.41 6.93 -7.31
CA ALA A 30 1.58 8.11 -7.13
C ALA A 30 0.22 7.69 -6.51
N PRO A 31 -0.35 8.43 -5.54
CA PRO A 31 -1.51 7.93 -4.80
C PRO A 31 -2.72 7.56 -5.67
N CYS A 32 -2.94 8.25 -6.80
CA CYS A 32 -4.00 7.92 -7.75
C CYS A 32 -3.76 6.66 -8.59
N THR A 33 -2.55 6.09 -8.60
CA THR A 33 -2.27 4.82 -9.30
C THR A 33 -2.50 3.60 -8.41
N LEU A 34 -2.64 3.82 -7.09
CA LEU A 34 -2.91 2.76 -6.11
C LEU A 34 -4.28 2.10 -6.32
N LEU A 35 -5.27 2.84 -6.83
CA LEU A 35 -6.59 2.32 -7.19
C LEU A 35 -7.05 2.90 -8.52
N THR A 36 -7.75 2.12 -9.32
CA THR A 36 -8.41 2.64 -10.53
C THR A 36 -9.84 3.09 -10.22
N GLN A 37 -10.38 3.98 -11.05
CA GLN A 37 -11.79 4.38 -11.00
C GLN A 37 -12.73 3.17 -11.01
N SER A 38 -12.46 2.19 -11.88
CA SER A 38 -13.26 0.95 -12.01
C SER A 38 -13.20 0.09 -10.73
N GLN A 39 -12.01 -0.05 -10.13
CA GLN A 39 -11.86 -0.78 -8.86
C GLN A 39 -12.68 -0.12 -7.75
N VAL A 40 -12.59 1.21 -7.62
CA VAL A 40 -13.36 1.94 -6.61
C VAL A 40 -14.86 1.81 -6.86
N GLY A 41 -15.32 2.04 -8.09
CA GLY A 41 -16.74 1.97 -8.43
C GLY A 41 -17.32 0.56 -8.21
N SER A 42 -16.61 -0.48 -8.64
CA SER A 42 -17.05 -1.87 -8.49
C SER A 42 -17.17 -2.29 -7.03
N VAL A 43 -16.18 -1.93 -6.19
CA VAL A 43 -16.21 -2.28 -4.76
C VAL A 43 -17.26 -1.47 -4.01
N MET A 44 -17.41 -0.19 -4.35
CA MET A 44 -18.43 0.66 -3.72
C MET A 44 -19.85 0.33 -4.19
N GLY A 45 -20.01 -0.27 -5.37
CA GLY A 45 -21.32 -0.55 -5.96
C GLY A 45 -22.01 0.72 -6.49
N VAL A 46 -21.23 1.75 -6.81
CA VAL A 46 -21.71 3.02 -7.35
C VAL A 46 -20.79 3.49 -8.48
N SER A 47 -21.33 4.24 -9.43
CA SER A 47 -20.47 4.93 -10.40
C SER A 47 -19.70 6.05 -9.68
N VAL A 48 -18.41 6.16 -9.96
CA VAL A 48 -17.54 7.22 -9.44
C VAL A 48 -16.84 7.94 -10.58
N GLY A 49 -16.52 9.21 -10.38
CA GLY A 49 -15.75 10.02 -11.33
C GLY A 49 -14.28 9.63 -11.38
N THR A 50 -13.52 10.31 -12.24
CA THR A 50 -12.06 10.13 -12.33
C THR A 50 -11.39 10.49 -11.00
N GLY A 51 -10.35 9.74 -10.64
CA GLY A 51 -9.57 10.02 -9.44
C GLY A 51 -8.93 11.41 -9.49
N SER A 52 -9.09 12.18 -8.42
CA SER A 52 -8.57 13.55 -8.31
C SER A 52 -7.50 13.61 -7.21
N PRO A 53 -6.31 14.21 -7.48
CA PRO A 53 -5.26 14.32 -6.46
C PRO A 53 -5.69 15.11 -5.23
N ILE A 54 -5.31 14.64 -4.05
CA ILE A 54 -5.37 15.38 -2.79
C ILE A 54 -3.96 15.92 -2.52
N ALA A 55 -3.70 17.13 -3.02
CA ALA A 55 -2.35 17.68 -3.09
C ALA A 55 -1.36 16.63 -3.65
N ASN A 56 -0.25 16.38 -2.96
CA ASN A 56 0.74 15.36 -3.31
C ASN A 56 0.64 14.08 -2.47
N THR A 57 -0.35 13.96 -1.57
CA THR A 57 -0.40 12.89 -0.57
C THR A 57 -1.49 11.86 -0.82
N GLY A 58 -2.49 12.17 -1.64
CA GLY A 58 -3.63 11.28 -1.82
C GLY A 58 -4.36 11.41 -3.15
N CYS A 59 -5.45 10.65 -3.25
CA CYS A 59 -6.40 10.66 -4.34
C CYS A 59 -7.82 10.52 -3.78
N SER A 60 -8.79 11.18 -4.40
CA SER A 60 -10.22 11.05 -4.10
C SER A 60 -11.02 10.59 -5.31
N TRP A 61 -12.06 9.80 -5.06
CA TRP A 61 -13.09 9.44 -6.02
C TRP A 61 -14.44 9.78 -5.42
N HIS A 62 -15.26 10.50 -6.19
CA HIS A 62 -16.59 10.90 -5.79
C HIS A 62 -17.62 10.14 -6.61
N ALA A 63 -18.71 9.70 -5.97
CA ALA A 63 -19.83 9.11 -6.68
C ALA A 63 -20.40 10.09 -7.71
N THR A 64 -20.78 9.58 -8.87
CA THR A 64 -21.56 10.32 -9.87
C THR A 64 -23.03 9.97 -9.69
N GLY A 65 -23.88 10.97 -9.44
CA GLY A 65 -25.32 10.78 -9.20
C GLY A 65 -25.73 11.13 -7.76
N PRO A 66 -26.84 10.56 -7.24
CA PRO A 66 -27.42 10.98 -5.96
C PRO A 66 -26.66 10.44 -4.73
N SER A 67 -25.75 9.48 -4.92
CA SER A 67 -24.97 8.90 -3.84
C SER A 67 -23.98 9.92 -3.28
N LYS A 68 -23.83 9.93 -1.95
CA LYS A 68 -22.85 10.77 -1.23
C LYS A 68 -21.51 10.07 -1.01
N VAL A 69 -21.30 8.91 -1.65
CA VAL A 69 -20.08 8.12 -1.46
C VAL A 69 -18.87 8.89 -1.97
N MET A 70 -17.86 9.01 -1.11
CA MET A 70 -16.53 9.50 -1.45
C MET A 70 -15.49 8.55 -0.88
N VAL A 71 -14.53 8.13 -1.70
CA VAL A 71 -13.40 7.28 -1.28
C VAL A 71 -12.12 8.08 -1.39
N THR A 72 -11.25 7.98 -0.40
CA THR A 72 -9.90 8.55 -0.49
C THR A 72 -8.84 7.51 -0.17
N VAL A 73 -7.69 7.62 -0.85
CA VAL A 73 -6.44 6.94 -0.52
C VAL A 73 -5.41 8.01 -0.25
N SER A 74 -4.64 7.89 0.83
CA SER A 74 -3.57 8.85 1.13
C SER A 74 -2.42 8.21 1.88
N ARG A 75 -1.21 8.73 1.65
CA ARG A 75 -0.04 8.40 2.45
C ARG A 75 -0.11 9.12 3.79
N GLN A 76 0.36 8.46 4.83
CA GLN A 76 0.37 8.98 6.18
C GLN A 76 1.76 8.85 6.79
N SER A 77 2.04 9.67 7.79
CA SER A 77 3.29 9.56 8.56
C SER A 77 3.15 8.54 9.69
N GLU A 78 4.29 8.06 10.19
CA GLU A 78 4.37 7.21 11.37
C GLU A 78 3.61 7.81 12.56
N LYS A 79 3.82 9.10 12.81
CA LYS A 79 3.16 9.85 13.88
C LYS A 79 1.64 9.79 13.77
N MET A 80 1.10 9.95 12.55
CA MET A 80 -0.34 9.90 12.32
C MET A 80 -0.90 8.49 12.51
N PHE A 81 -0.19 7.46 12.05
CA PHE A 81 -0.58 6.07 12.23
C PHE A 81 -0.60 5.66 13.71
N ALA A 82 0.47 5.96 14.44
CA ALA A 82 0.56 5.70 15.87
C ALA A 82 -0.54 6.43 16.66
N GLY A 83 -0.79 7.70 16.32
CA GLY A 83 -1.88 8.46 16.92
C GLY A 83 -3.26 7.86 16.64
N ALA A 84 -3.52 7.48 15.39
CA ALA A 84 -4.79 6.87 14.98
C ALA A 84 -5.02 5.48 15.58
N LYS A 85 -3.95 4.76 15.93
CA LYS A 85 -4.01 3.43 16.56
C LYS A 85 -4.44 3.49 18.04
N SER A 86 -4.37 4.67 18.67
CA SER A 86 -4.79 4.82 20.08
C SER A 86 -6.31 4.59 20.25
N GLY A 87 -6.69 3.91 21.35
CA GLY A 87 -8.08 3.57 21.68
C GLY A 87 -8.62 2.30 21.00
N SER A 88 -9.93 2.08 21.06
CA SER A 88 -10.56 0.88 20.48
C SER A 88 -10.54 0.94 18.95
N LYS A 89 -9.95 -0.10 18.34
CA LYS A 89 -9.81 -0.30 16.89
C LYS A 89 -10.00 -1.78 16.57
N THR A 90 -10.50 -2.07 15.39
CA THR A 90 -10.62 -3.46 14.92
C THR A 90 -9.35 -3.81 14.16
N ALA A 91 -8.48 -4.63 14.74
CA ALA A 91 -7.30 -5.14 14.05
C ALA A 91 -7.72 -6.03 12.87
N LEU A 92 -7.04 -5.89 11.73
CA LEU A 92 -7.28 -6.67 10.52
C LEU A 92 -6.02 -7.44 10.14
N SER A 93 -6.15 -8.74 9.92
CA SER A 93 -5.07 -9.60 9.43
C SER A 93 -5.09 -9.72 7.90
N GLY A 94 -3.96 -10.10 7.31
CA GLY A 94 -3.85 -10.33 5.86
C GLY A 94 -3.89 -9.05 5.01
N ILE A 95 -3.63 -7.89 5.61
CA ILE A 95 -3.50 -6.60 4.93
C ILE A 95 -2.20 -5.96 5.41
N GLY A 96 -1.18 -5.98 4.56
CA GLY A 96 0.12 -5.43 4.91
C GLY A 96 0.80 -6.19 6.05
N ASP A 97 1.70 -5.50 6.73
CA ASP A 97 2.35 -5.98 7.96
C ASP A 97 1.51 -5.63 9.19
N GLU A 98 0.75 -4.54 9.10
CA GLU A 98 -0.21 -4.13 10.13
C GLU A 98 -1.39 -3.40 9.49
N ALA A 99 -2.61 -3.70 9.94
CA ALA A 99 -3.80 -2.94 9.54
C ALA A 99 -4.84 -2.88 10.66
N PHE A 100 -5.60 -1.78 10.67
CA PHE A 100 -6.74 -1.63 11.57
C PHE A 100 -7.85 -0.77 10.93
N PHE A 101 -9.07 -1.05 11.36
CA PHE A 101 -10.28 -0.37 10.94
C PHE A 101 -10.85 0.48 12.08
N THR A 102 -11.43 1.62 11.72
CA THR A 102 -12.21 2.49 12.60
C THR A 102 -13.30 3.19 11.80
N GLY A 103 -14.45 3.41 12.41
CA GLY A 103 -15.54 4.16 11.78
C GLY A 103 -16.63 4.54 12.75
N VAL A 104 -17.46 5.48 12.32
CA VAL A 104 -18.63 5.99 13.03
C VAL A 104 -19.68 6.38 12.00
N GLU A 105 -20.93 5.92 12.20
CA GLU A 105 -22.05 6.19 11.31
C GLU A 105 -21.73 5.96 9.82
N ASN A 106 -21.57 7.05 9.05
CA ASN A 106 -21.37 7.07 7.61
C ASN A 106 -19.93 7.42 7.20
N PHE A 107 -19.00 7.32 8.13
CA PHE A 107 -17.57 7.54 7.90
C PHE A 107 -16.77 6.36 8.44
N ALA A 108 -15.87 5.85 7.62
CA ALA A 108 -14.95 4.81 8.05
C ALA A 108 -13.58 4.96 7.42
N SER A 109 -12.59 4.37 8.07
CA SER A 109 -11.21 4.40 7.63
C SER A 109 -10.50 3.09 7.95
N LEU A 110 -9.63 2.69 7.05
CA LEU A 110 -8.74 1.56 7.18
C LEU A 110 -7.31 2.07 7.02
N TRP A 111 -6.53 1.88 8.08
CA TRP A 111 -5.12 2.22 8.14
C TRP A 111 -4.31 0.94 7.90
N MET A 112 -3.27 1.03 7.09
CA MET A 112 -2.38 -0.09 6.81
C MET A 112 -0.93 0.34 6.66
N ARG A 113 -0.03 -0.56 7.03
CA ARG A 113 1.41 -0.45 6.87
C ARG A 113 1.93 -1.62 6.03
N LYS A 114 2.84 -1.33 5.09
CA LYS A 114 3.66 -2.32 4.39
C LYS A 114 5.08 -1.78 4.25
N GLY A 115 6.05 -2.41 4.89
CA GLY A 115 7.40 -1.87 5.01
C GLY A 115 7.38 -0.47 5.65
N SER A 116 7.98 0.51 4.97
CA SER A 116 7.95 1.93 5.37
C SER A 116 6.70 2.68 4.89
N ALA A 117 5.90 2.10 4.00
CA ALA A 117 4.71 2.75 3.46
C ALA A 117 3.54 2.63 4.44
N ILE A 118 2.91 3.78 4.74
CA ILE A 118 1.70 3.85 5.54
C ILE A 118 0.62 4.49 4.70
N ILE A 119 -0.46 3.74 4.47
CA ILE A 119 -1.59 4.18 3.65
C ILE A 119 -2.86 4.19 4.48
N LEU A 120 -3.68 5.19 4.20
CA LEU A 120 -5.00 5.35 4.76
C LEU A 120 -6.04 5.36 3.64
N VAL A 121 -6.97 4.42 3.72
CA VAL A 121 -8.16 4.38 2.87
C VAL A 121 -9.35 4.87 3.69
N ARG A 122 -10.10 5.85 3.20
CA ARG A 122 -11.34 6.33 3.84
C ARG A 122 -12.53 6.17 2.92
N VAL A 123 -13.70 6.01 3.51
CA VAL A 123 -14.98 6.14 2.84
C VAL A 123 -15.91 7.05 3.65
N TYR A 124 -16.61 7.91 2.94
CA TYR A 124 -17.65 8.80 3.44
C TYR A 124 -18.97 8.44 2.75
N GLY A 125 -20.10 8.72 3.41
CA GLY A 125 -21.43 8.49 2.85
C GLY A 125 -21.82 7.01 2.74
N LEU A 126 -21.15 6.13 3.50
CA LEU A 126 -21.42 4.70 3.53
C LEU A 126 -21.51 4.22 5.00
N PRO A 127 -22.56 3.46 5.39
CA PRO A 127 -22.68 2.93 6.74
C PRO A 127 -21.47 2.09 7.15
N VAL A 128 -21.03 2.23 8.39
CA VAL A 128 -19.82 1.59 8.93
C VAL A 128 -19.83 0.05 8.78
N ASN A 129 -21.01 -0.57 8.90
CA ASN A 129 -21.19 -2.01 8.76
C ASN A 129 -20.85 -2.51 7.34
N ASP A 130 -21.14 -1.71 6.32
CA ASP A 130 -20.82 -2.03 4.93
C ASP A 130 -19.38 -1.60 4.57
N ALA A 131 -18.89 -0.55 5.25
CA ALA A 131 -17.61 0.06 4.95
C ALA A 131 -16.43 -0.86 5.26
N GLN A 132 -16.47 -1.66 6.34
CA GLN A 132 -15.33 -2.49 6.73
C GLN A 132 -14.94 -3.50 5.64
N THR A 133 -15.91 -4.23 5.10
CA THR A 133 -15.68 -5.22 4.05
C THR A 133 -15.19 -4.56 2.76
N LYS A 134 -15.80 -3.44 2.35
CA LYS A 134 -15.42 -2.71 1.13
C LYS A 134 -14.03 -2.10 1.24
N LEU A 135 -13.70 -1.46 2.36
CA LEU A 135 -12.37 -0.90 2.61
C LEU A 135 -11.31 -2.01 2.68
N THR A 136 -11.63 -3.17 3.26
CA THR A 136 -10.73 -4.33 3.29
C THR A 136 -10.36 -4.79 1.87
N THR A 137 -11.34 -4.87 0.96
CA THR A 137 -11.10 -5.23 -0.45
C THR A 137 -10.21 -4.22 -1.17
N LEU A 138 -10.46 -2.92 -0.98
CA LEU A 138 -9.61 -1.87 -1.56
C LEU A 138 -8.20 -1.91 -0.97
N ALA A 139 -8.07 -2.09 0.35
CA ALA A 139 -6.79 -2.13 1.03
C ALA A 139 -5.90 -3.27 0.53
N LYS A 140 -6.46 -4.46 0.30
CA LYS A 140 -5.73 -5.58 -0.33
C LYS A 140 -5.19 -5.23 -1.72
N SER A 141 -6.01 -4.53 -2.52
CA SER A 141 -5.61 -4.06 -3.86
C SER A 141 -4.52 -2.99 -3.81
N VAL A 142 -4.50 -2.16 -2.76
CA VAL A 142 -3.44 -1.17 -2.55
C VAL A 142 -2.15 -1.86 -2.13
N VAL A 143 -2.19 -2.75 -1.13
CA VAL A 143 -1.00 -3.44 -0.61
C VAL A 143 -0.30 -4.25 -1.68
N SER A 144 -1.02 -4.84 -2.64
CA SER A 144 -0.40 -5.58 -3.75
C SER A 144 0.41 -4.70 -4.71
N LYS A 145 0.36 -3.37 -4.56
CA LYS A 145 1.09 -2.38 -5.38
C LYS A 145 2.15 -1.61 -4.58
N LEU A 146 2.32 -1.92 -3.29
CA LEU A 146 3.32 -1.31 -2.41
C LEU A 146 4.59 -2.16 -2.36
#